data_AF-A0A3S4HH97-F1
#
_entry.id   AF-A0A3S4HH97-F1
#
_cell.length_a   1.000
_cell.length_b   1.000
_cell.length_c   1.000
_cell.angle_alpha   90.00
_cell.angle_beta   90.00
_cell.angle_gamma   90.00
#
_symmetry.space_group_name_H-M   'P 1'
#
loop_
_entity.id
_entity.type
_entity.pdbx_description
1 polymer ?
#
loop_
_entity_poly.entity_id
_entity_poly.type
_entity_poly.pdbx_seq_one_letter_code
_entity_poly.pdbx_strand_id
1 'polypeptide(L)'
;MTTREQRIAAIQKDWDENPRWKGIKRGYSAADVERLRGSLQVEHSLARHGAEKLWQLVNNEPYINCLGALTGGQAMQQVKAGVKAIYLSGWQVAADNNEYSAMYPDQSLYPVDSVPKVVERINNAFTRADEIQHAKGLDKGDKGYVDYFAPIVADAEAGFGGVLNAYELMKAMIRAGAAGVHFEDQLASVKKCGHMGGKVLVPTQEAIQKLIAARLAADVYGVPTLVIAAQTPKRPTS
;
A
#
# COMPACT_ATOMS: atom_id res chain seq x y z
N MET A 1 21.09 20.33 -15.72
CA MET A 1 20.72 19.32 -14.71
C MET A 1 20.23 20.06 -13.47
N THR A 2 19.17 19.59 -12.81
CA THR A 2 18.71 20.21 -11.55
C THR A 2 19.74 19.99 -10.45
N THR A 3 20.00 21.00 -9.63
CA THR A 3 20.90 20.89 -8.47
C THR A 3 20.21 20.13 -7.33
N ARG A 4 20.99 19.65 -6.37
CA ARG A 4 20.46 19.00 -5.16
C ARG A 4 19.54 19.95 -4.37
N GLU A 5 19.95 21.22 -4.24
CA GLU A 5 19.15 22.26 -3.58
C GLU A 5 17.81 22.50 -4.28
N GLN A 6 17.80 22.53 -5.62
CA GLN A 6 16.56 22.66 -6.39
C GLN A 6 15.62 21.47 -6.18
N ARG A 7 16.16 20.24 -6.04
CA ARG A 7 15.34 19.05 -5.75
C ARG A 7 14.77 19.08 -4.34
N ILE A 8 15.55 19.49 -3.35
CA ILE A 8 15.07 19.67 -1.95
C ILE A 8 13.96 20.72 -1.92
N ALA A 9 14.16 21.87 -2.57
CA ALA A 9 13.18 22.93 -2.65
C ALA A 9 11.89 22.47 -3.35
N ALA A 10 11.99 21.64 -4.40
CA ALA A 10 10.83 21.09 -5.08
C ALA A 10 10.00 20.15 -4.19
N ILE A 11 10.66 19.28 -3.41
CA ILE A 11 9.99 18.40 -2.43
C ILE A 11 9.27 19.24 -1.38
N GLN A 12 9.98 20.22 -0.80
CA GLN A 12 9.43 21.08 0.24
C GLN A 12 8.23 21.88 -0.28
N LYS A 13 8.34 22.47 -1.48
CA LYS A 13 7.27 23.19 -2.15
C LYS A 13 6.03 22.31 -2.35
N ASP A 14 6.20 21.08 -2.85
CA ASP A 14 5.06 20.15 -2.99
C ASP A 14 4.41 19.87 -1.64
N TRP A 15 5.18 19.63 -0.57
CA TRP A 15 4.63 19.39 0.76
C TRP A 15 3.83 20.57 1.32
N ASP A 16 4.28 21.80 1.05
CA ASP A 16 3.66 23.01 1.58
C ASP A 16 2.40 23.44 0.79
N GLU A 17 2.42 23.27 -0.54
CA GLU A 17 1.38 23.80 -1.43
C GLU A 17 0.33 22.75 -1.86
N ASN A 18 0.68 21.46 -1.89
CA ASN A 18 -0.21 20.43 -2.42
C ASN A 18 -1.26 20.03 -1.36
N PRO A 19 -2.57 20.17 -1.64
CA PRO A 19 -3.64 19.85 -0.68
C PRO A 19 -3.64 18.37 -0.24
N ARG A 20 -3.02 17.48 -1.03
CA ARG A 20 -2.79 16.06 -0.68
C ARG A 20 -2.09 15.88 0.67
N TRP A 21 -1.23 16.82 1.04
CA TRP A 21 -0.39 16.76 2.24
C TRP A 21 -0.93 17.59 3.41
N LYS A 22 -2.11 18.21 3.26
CA LYS A 22 -2.74 18.99 4.33
C LYS A 22 -2.92 18.13 5.59
N GLY A 23 -2.31 18.57 6.69
CA GLY A 23 -2.37 17.89 8.00
C GLY A 23 -1.41 16.70 8.16
N ILE A 24 -0.61 16.37 7.15
CA ILE A 24 0.38 15.28 7.21
C ILE A 24 1.66 15.79 7.87
N LYS A 25 2.03 15.18 8.99
CA LYS A 25 3.29 15.47 9.70
C LYS A 25 4.39 14.49 9.29
N ARG A 26 5.61 14.99 9.12
CA ARG A 26 6.81 14.20 8.83
C ARG A 26 7.81 14.37 9.96
N GLY A 27 8.44 13.26 10.38
CA GLY A 27 9.50 13.25 11.41
C GLY A 27 10.90 13.51 10.85
N TYR A 28 11.00 14.04 9.63
CA TYR A 28 12.23 14.24 8.86
C TYR A 28 12.04 15.38 7.85
N SER A 29 13.13 15.83 7.25
CA SER A 29 13.15 16.95 6.29
C SER A 29 13.12 16.50 4.83
N ALA A 30 12.82 17.43 3.90
CA ALA A 30 12.99 17.22 2.47
C ALA A 30 14.46 16.91 2.09
N ALA A 31 15.43 17.45 2.85
CA ALA A 31 16.85 17.17 2.65
C ALA A 31 17.21 15.72 2.99
N ASP A 32 16.54 15.11 3.98
CA ASP A 32 16.70 13.69 4.30
C ASP A 32 16.19 12.79 3.18
N VAL A 33 15.05 13.14 2.59
CA VAL A 33 14.48 12.41 1.44
C VAL A 33 15.44 12.45 0.26
N GLU A 34 15.93 13.65 -0.12
CA GLU A 34 16.90 13.80 -1.20
C GLU A 34 18.21 13.06 -0.92
N ARG A 35 18.67 13.04 0.34
CA ARG A 35 19.88 12.30 0.75
C ARG A 35 19.74 10.79 0.53
N LEU A 36 18.55 10.24 0.69
CA LEU A 36 18.28 8.79 0.60
C LEU A 36 17.80 8.34 -0.79
N ARG A 37 17.54 9.27 -1.70
CA ARG A 37 16.93 9.00 -3.01
C ARG A 37 17.81 8.28 -4.02
N GLY A 38 19.13 8.41 -3.90
CA GLY A 38 20.04 8.04 -4.98
C GLY A 38 20.00 9.00 -6.17
N SER A 39 20.87 8.79 -7.15
CA SER A 39 21.04 9.71 -8.29
C SER A 39 20.03 9.50 -9.43
N LEU A 40 19.44 8.32 -9.53
CA LEU A 40 18.44 7.94 -10.55
C LEU A 40 17.14 7.55 -9.86
N GLN A 41 16.05 8.22 -10.24
CA GLN A 41 14.71 7.85 -9.80
C GLN A 41 14.11 6.88 -10.81
N VAL A 42 13.70 5.70 -10.31
CA VAL A 42 12.94 4.73 -11.09
C VAL A 42 11.46 5.09 -10.96
N GLU A 43 10.76 5.17 -12.08
CA GLU A 43 9.33 5.48 -12.08
C GLU A 43 8.50 4.27 -11.63
N HIS A 44 7.46 4.55 -10.84
CA HIS A 44 6.56 3.56 -10.26
C HIS A 44 5.11 3.86 -10.67
N SER A 45 4.84 3.77 -11.97
CA SER A 45 3.61 4.25 -12.60
C SER A 45 2.34 3.65 -12.00
N LEU A 46 2.30 2.34 -11.74
CA LEU A 46 1.13 1.68 -11.15
C LEU A 46 0.84 2.17 -9.73
N ALA A 47 1.88 2.29 -8.89
CA ALA A 47 1.74 2.80 -7.53
C ALA A 47 1.27 4.26 -7.52
N ARG A 48 1.85 5.12 -8.39
CA ARG A 48 1.44 6.53 -8.53
C ARG A 48 -0.01 6.63 -8.98
N HIS A 49 -0.36 5.99 -10.09
CA HIS A 49 -1.71 6.01 -10.65
C HIS A 49 -2.74 5.50 -9.63
N GLY A 50 -2.47 4.34 -9.03
CA GLY A 50 -3.33 3.74 -8.02
C GLY A 50 -3.50 4.66 -6.81
N ALA A 51 -2.41 5.24 -6.28
CA ALA A 51 -2.48 6.12 -5.11
C ALA A 51 -3.28 7.41 -5.38
N GLU A 52 -3.11 8.03 -6.55
CA GLU A 52 -3.85 9.22 -6.96
C GLU A 52 -5.34 8.88 -7.15
N LYS A 53 -5.66 7.76 -7.81
CA LYS A 53 -7.03 7.27 -7.98
C LYS A 53 -7.68 6.93 -6.64
N LEU A 54 -6.96 6.25 -5.75
CA LEU A 54 -7.45 5.93 -4.41
C LEU A 54 -7.75 7.21 -3.61
N TRP A 55 -6.86 8.21 -3.68
CA TRP A 55 -7.07 9.50 -3.03
C TRP A 55 -8.33 10.21 -3.53
N GLN A 56 -8.58 10.20 -4.84
CA GLN A 56 -9.80 10.77 -5.41
C GLN A 56 -11.05 10.01 -4.93
N LEU A 57 -11.01 8.68 -4.95
CA LEU A 57 -12.14 7.84 -4.52
C LEU A 57 -12.50 8.11 -3.06
N VAL A 58 -11.54 8.11 -2.13
CA VAL A 58 -11.84 8.29 -0.69
C VAL A 58 -12.30 9.69 -0.30
N ASN A 59 -12.03 10.71 -1.13
CA ASN A 59 -12.44 12.09 -0.84
C ASN A 59 -13.73 12.51 -1.56
N ASN A 60 -14.10 11.83 -2.66
CA ASN A 60 -15.23 12.24 -3.50
C ASN A 60 -16.40 11.26 -3.49
N GLU A 61 -16.22 10.05 -2.97
CA GLU A 61 -17.28 9.05 -2.85
C GLU A 61 -17.74 8.95 -1.39
N PRO A 62 -19.03 8.64 -1.12
CA PRO A 62 -19.52 8.50 0.26
C PRO A 62 -18.76 7.44 1.07
N TYR A 63 -18.39 6.34 0.41
CA TYR A 63 -17.53 5.28 0.92
C TYR A 63 -17.00 4.42 -0.23
N ILE A 64 -15.95 3.65 0.02
CA ILE A 64 -15.42 2.65 -0.90
C ILE A 64 -15.40 1.30 -0.19
N ASN A 65 -16.28 0.38 -0.61
CA ASN A 65 -16.24 -1.00 -0.15
C ASN A 65 -15.25 -1.82 -0.97
N CYS A 66 -14.59 -2.76 -0.31
CA CYS A 66 -13.62 -3.67 -0.92
C CYS A 66 -13.93 -5.11 -0.50
N LEU A 67 -13.41 -6.07 -1.25
CA LEU A 67 -13.40 -7.49 -0.89
C LEU A 67 -11.95 -7.98 -0.88
N GLY A 68 -11.64 -8.91 0.03
CA GLY A 68 -10.32 -9.54 0.08
C GLY A 68 -10.07 -10.37 -1.18
N ALA A 69 -9.00 -10.08 -1.92
CA ALA A 69 -8.54 -10.87 -3.06
C ALA A 69 -7.18 -11.50 -2.74
N LEU A 70 -7.09 -12.83 -2.88
CA LEU A 70 -5.84 -13.57 -2.73
C LEU A 70 -5.25 -14.01 -4.07
N THR A 71 -5.96 -13.82 -5.20
CA THR A 71 -5.43 -14.09 -6.55
C THR A 71 -5.77 -12.97 -7.53
N GLY A 72 -4.98 -12.83 -8.60
CA GLY A 72 -5.27 -11.86 -9.66
C GLY A 72 -6.60 -12.12 -10.38
N GLY A 73 -7.01 -13.39 -10.50
CA GLY A 73 -8.32 -13.75 -11.07
C GLY A 73 -9.49 -13.24 -10.23
N GLN A 74 -9.42 -13.39 -8.89
CA GLN A 74 -10.42 -12.84 -7.99
C GLN A 74 -10.53 -11.32 -8.12
N ALA A 75 -9.39 -10.62 -8.08
CA ALA A 75 -9.35 -9.16 -8.21
C ALA A 75 -9.94 -8.68 -9.55
N MET A 76 -9.56 -9.33 -10.66
CA MET A 76 -10.09 -8.99 -11.99
C MET A 76 -11.61 -9.17 -12.07
N GLN A 77 -12.16 -10.24 -11.48
CA GLN A 77 -13.60 -10.45 -11.45
C GLN A 77 -14.32 -9.43 -10.55
N GLN A 78 -13.72 -9.04 -9.42
CA GLN A 78 -14.26 -7.97 -8.57
C GLN A 78 -14.39 -6.66 -9.35
N VAL A 79 -13.37 -6.26 -10.11
CA VAL A 79 -13.42 -5.05 -10.93
C VAL A 79 -14.48 -5.15 -12.03
N LYS A 80 -14.59 -6.30 -12.71
CA LYS A 80 -15.68 -6.54 -13.67
C LYS A 80 -17.08 -6.46 -13.05
N ALA A 81 -17.20 -6.83 -11.78
CA ALA A 81 -18.43 -6.73 -11.01
C ALA A 81 -18.72 -5.30 -10.49
N GLY A 82 -17.83 -4.33 -10.75
CA GLY A 82 -18.00 -2.92 -10.39
C GLY A 82 -17.33 -2.50 -9.07
N VAL A 83 -16.51 -3.36 -8.46
CA VAL A 83 -15.72 -2.99 -7.28
C VAL A 83 -14.66 -1.95 -7.67
N LYS A 84 -14.59 -0.85 -6.93
CA LYS A 84 -13.72 0.31 -7.24
C LYS A 84 -12.30 0.21 -6.67
N ALA A 85 -12.05 -0.66 -5.69
CA ALA A 85 -10.74 -0.85 -5.06
C ALA A 85 -10.61 -2.29 -4.52
N ILE A 86 -9.37 -2.80 -4.49
CA ILE A 86 -9.08 -4.16 -4.02
C ILE A 86 -8.46 -4.11 -2.63
N TYR A 87 -8.94 -4.97 -1.73
CA TYR A 87 -8.27 -5.22 -0.46
C TYR A 87 -7.42 -6.49 -0.59
N LEU A 88 -6.14 -6.41 -0.22
CA LEU A 88 -5.25 -7.56 -0.16
C LEU A 88 -4.93 -7.87 1.31
N SER A 89 -5.56 -8.92 1.82
CA SER A 89 -5.48 -9.32 3.23
C SER A 89 -4.23 -10.14 3.54
N GLY A 90 -3.49 -9.75 4.57
CA GLY A 90 -2.35 -10.52 5.10
C GLY A 90 -2.78 -11.89 5.63
N TRP A 91 -3.96 -11.97 6.23
CA TRP A 91 -4.58 -13.23 6.67
C TRP A 91 -4.79 -14.21 5.51
N GLN A 92 -5.33 -13.75 4.37
CA GLN A 92 -5.56 -14.63 3.22
C GLN A 92 -4.24 -15.11 2.60
N VAL A 93 -3.23 -14.23 2.57
CA VAL A 93 -1.87 -14.58 2.13
C VAL A 93 -1.25 -15.63 3.05
N ALA A 94 -1.34 -15.44 4.37
CA ALA A 94 -0.89 -16.44 5.36
C ALA A 94 -1.59 -17.79 5.16
N ALA A 95 -2.90 -17.76 4.94
CA ALA A 95 -3.70 -18.98 4.83
C ALA A 95 -3.39 -19.78 3.55
N ASP A 96 -3.24 -19.14 2.39
CA ASP A 96 -3.32 -19.89 1.12
C ASP A 96 -2.53 -19.30 -0.06
N ASN A 97 -1.77 -18.20 0.11
CA ASN A 97 -0.98 -17.65 -1.01
C ASN A 97 0.27 -16.89 -0.55
N ASN A 98 1.09 -17.55 0.27
CA ASN A 98 2.40 -17.05 0.66
C ASN A 98 3.53 -17.84 -0.01
N GLU A 99 4.72 -17.25 -0.01
CA GLU A 99 5.88 -17.77 -0.75
C GLU A 99 6.57 -18.95 -0.07
N TYR A 100 6.25 -19.22 1.21
CA TYR A 100 6.66 -20.47 1.84
C TYR A 100 5.78 -21.65 1.40
N SER A 101 4.67 -21.39 0.70
CA SER A 101 3.76 -22.41 0.17
C SER A 101 3.19 -23.33 1.26
N ALA A 102 2.90 -22.77 2.43
CA ALA A 102 2.25 -23.48 3.52
C ALA A 102 1.04 -22.69 4.05
N MET A 103 0.06 -23.41 4.60
CA MET A 103 -1.05 -22.80 5.31
C MET A 103 -0.60 -22.32 6.69
N TYR A 104 -0.73 -21.03 6.96
CA TYR A 104 -0.44 -20.42 8.26
C TYR A 104 -1.66 -19.75 8.89
N PRO A 105 -1.71 -19.71 10.24
CA PRO A 105 -2.55 -18.75 10.92
C PRO A 105 -1.99 -17.33 10.73
N ASP A 106 -2.83 -16.34 11.01
CA ASP A 106 -2.47 -14.94 10.89
C ASP A 106 -1.64 -14.44 12.08
N GLN A 107 -0.35 -14.76 12.03
CA GLN A 107 0.67 -14.47 13.04
C GLN A 107 2.01 -14.02 12.44
N SER A 108 1.99 -13.42 11.24
CA SER A 108 3.20 -12.93 10.54
C SER A 108 4.31 -13.98 10.34
N LEU A 109 3.93 -15.26 10.16
CA LEU A 109 4.87 -16.38 10.00
C LEU A 109 5.44 -16.49 8.59
N TYR A 110 4.74 -15.94 7.61
CA TYR A 110 5.09 -16.07 6.20
C TYR A 110 6.24 -15.12 5.80
N PRO A 111 6.98 -15.42 4.70
CA PRO A 111 8.03 -14.53 4.20
C PRO A 111 7.51 -13.13 3.86
N VAL A 112 8.22 -12.08 4.30
CA VAL A 112 7.81 -10.67 4.18
C VAL A 112 7.50 -10.20 2.76
N ASP A 113 8.05 -10.86 1.74
CA ASP A 113 7.84 -10.57 0.32
C ASP A 113 6.55 -11.17 -0.26
N SER A 114 5.80 -11.96 0.54
CA SER A 114 4.59 -12.66 0.07
C SER A 114 3.48 -11.68 -0.35
N VAL A 115 3.11 -10.71 0.49
CA VAL A 115 2.08 -9.73 0.13
C VAL A 115 2.50 -8.89 -1.08
N PRO A 116 3.73 -8.31 -1.15
CA PRO A 116 4.20 -7.63 -2.37
C PRO A 116 4.06 -8.47 -3.65
N LYS A 117 4.38 -9.76 -3.61
CA LYS A 117 4.23 -10.63 -4.78
C LYS A 117 2.76 -10.85 -5.17
N VAL A 118 1.83 -10.89 -4.21
CA VAL A 118 0.40 -10.93 -4.55
C VAL A 118 -0.11 -9.61 -5.11
N VAL A 119 0.39 -8.46 -4.64
CA VAL A 119 0.13 -7.14 -5.29
C VAL A 119 0.58 -7.18 -6.76
N GLU A 120 1.79 -7.65 -7.02
CA GLU A 120 2.33 -7.79 -8.38
C GLU A 120 1.46 -8.74 -9.24
N ARG A 121 1.07 -9.89 -8.70
CA ARG A 121 0.18 -10.85 -9.39
C ARG A 121 -1.17 -10.22 -9.75
N ILE A 122 -1.76 -9.40 -8.87
CA ILE A 122 -3.01 -8.69 -9.15
C ILE A 122 -2.83 -7.66 -10.25
N ASN A 123 -1.80 -6.82 -10.15
CA ASN A 123 -1.49 -5.81 -11.16
C ASN A 123 -1.19 -6.42 -12.55
N ASN A 124 -0.52 -7.57 -12.59
CA ASN A 124 -0.30 -8.31 -13.84
C ASN A 124 -1.60 -8.85 -14.44
N ALA A 125 -2.55 -9.30 -13.62
CA ALA A 125 -3.88 -9.71 -14.07
C ALA A 125 -4.69 -8.53 -14.63
N PHE A 126 -4.62 -7.36 -13.98
CA PHE A 126 -5.22 -6.12 -14.50
C PHE A 126 -4.60 -5.69 -15.81
N THR A 127 -3.27 -5.69 -15.89
CA THR A 127 -2.53 -5.34 -17.10
C THR A 127 -2.97 -6.22 -18.27
N ARG A 128 -3.03 -7.54 -18.07
CA ARG A 128 -3.50 -8.46 -19.12
C ARG A 128 -4.95 -8.22 -19.54
N ALA A 129 -5.83 -7.94 -18.57
CA ALA A 129 -7.24 -7.69 -18.86
C ALA A 129 -7.43 -6.38 -19.65
N ASP A 130 -6.66 -5.35 -19.31
CA ASP A 130 -6.61 -4.07 -20.00
C ASP A 130 -6.05 -4.21 -21.43
N GLU A 131 -4.93 -4.93 -21.61
CA GLU A 131 -4.38 -5.22 -22.94
C GLU A 131 -5.39 -5.91 -23.86
N ILE A 132 -6.18 -6.86 -23.34
CA ILE A 132 -7.24 -7.54 -24.09
C ILE A 132 -8.36 -6.57 -24.47
N GLN A 133 -8.72 -5.65 -23.58
CA GLN A 133 -9.73 -4.63 -23.86
C GLN A 133 -9.24 -3.63 -24.91
N HIS A 134 -8.01 -3.14 -24.76
CA HIS A 134 -7.39 -2.21 -25.68
C HIS A 134 -7.22 -2.83 -27.08
N ALA A 135 -6.83 -4.10 -27.18
CA ALA A 135 -6.73 -4.82 -28.44
C ALA A 135 -8.07 -4.99 -29.18
N LYS A 136 -9.21 -4.86 -28.47
CA LYS A 136 -10.56 -4.85 -29.07
C LYS A 136 -11.01 -3.46 -29.52
N GLY A 137 -10.19 -2.43 -29.30
CA GLY A 137 -10.53 -1.04 -29.61
C GLY A 137 -11.64 -0.48 -28.71
N LEU A 138 -11.75 -0.96 -27.47
CA LEU A 138 -12.68 -0.42 -26.49
C LEU A 138 -12.00 0.68 -25.70
N ASP A 139 -12.48 1.91 -25.87
CA ASP A 139 -11.97 3.11 -25.22
C ASP A 139 -12.89 3.59 -24.09
N LYS A 140 -12.36 4.49 -23.26
CA LYS A 140 -13.11 5.05 -22.13
C LYS A 140 -14.35 5.78 -22.63
N GLY A 141 -15.52 5.28 -22.23
CA GLY A 141 -16.83 5.80 -22.63
C GLY A 141 -17.63 4.80 -23.47
N ASP A 142 -16.97 3.79 -24.04
CA ASP A 142 -17.64 2.76 -24.82
C ASP A 142 -18.44 1.81 -23.94
N LYS A 143 -19.53 1.28 -24.49
CA LYS A 143 -20.34 0.25 -23.83
C LYS A 143 -19.49 -1.00 -23.63
N GLY A 144 -19.26 -1.36 -22.37
CA GLY A 144 -18.46 -2.52 -21.98
C GLY A 144 -17.01 -2.22 -21.65
N TYR A 145 -16.59 -0.94 -21.68
CA TYR A 145 -15.31 -0.51 -21.13
C TYR A 145 -15.27 -0.74 -19.61
N VAL A 146 -14.16 -1.30 -19.13
CA VAL A 146 -13.85 -1.52 -17.73
C VAL A 146 -12.51 -0.86 -17.41
N ASP A 147 -12.46 -0.04 -16.37
CA ASP A 147 -11.20 0.48 -15.84
C ASP A 147 -10.57 -0.56 -14.91
N TYR A 148 -9.72 -1.43 -15.48
CA TYR A 148 -9.15 -2.57 -14.77
C TYR A 148 -8.17 -2.20 -13.67
N PHE A 149 -7.49 -1.06 -13.76
CA PHE A 149 -6.48 -0.63 -12.79
C PHE A 149 -7.13 -0.05 -11.53
N ALA A 150 -7.87 -0.88 -10.80
CA ALA A 150 -8.40 -0.53 -9.49
C ALA A 150 -7.25 -0.43 -8.46
N PRO A 151 -7.24 0.59 -7.58
CA PRO A 151 -6.23 0.71 -6.55
C PRO A 151 -6.25 -0.47 -5.58
N ILE A 152 -5.07 -0.95 -5.22
CA ILE A 152 -4.86 -2.04 -4.26
C ILE A 152 -4.47 -1.45 -2.91
N VAL A 153 -5.23 -1.77 -1.87
CA VAL A 153 -4.89 -1.50 -0.46
C VAL A 153 -4.36 -2.78 0.16
N ALA A 154 -3.08 -2.80 0.50
CA ALA A 154 -2.37 -3.99 0.97
C ALA A 154 -2.07 -3.96 2.46
N ASP A 155 -2.12 -5.15 3.06
CA ASP A 155 -1.76 -5.40 4.46
C ASP A 155 -0.24 -5.53 4.63
N ALA A 156 0.37 -4.63 5.41
CA ALA A 156 1.79 -4.70 5.75
C ALA A 156 2.02 -5.26 7.16
N GLU A 157 1.00 -5.86 7.78
CA GLU A 157 1.06 -6.38 9.14
C GLU A 157 1.55 -5.28 10.10
N ALA A 158 2.39 -5.65 11.07
CA ALA A 158 3.17 -4.73 11.89
C ALA A 158 4.56 -4.41 11.30
N GLY A 159 4.79 -4.66 10.00
CA GLY A 159 6.07 -4.37 9.34
C GLY A 159 7.18 -5.40 9.52
N PHE A 160 6.88 -6.63 9.99
CA PHE A 160 7.81 -7.77 10.08
C PHE A 160 9.11 -7.50 10.85
N GLY A 161 9.07 -6.62 11.85
CA GLY A 161 10.21 -6.29 12.69
C GLY A 161 10.24 -4.83 13.10
N GLY A 162 11.41 -4.20 12.95
CA GLY A 162 11.65 -2.81 13.31
C GLY A 162 11.33 -1.81 12.18
N VAL A 163 11.77 -0.56 12.37
CA VAL A 163 11.52 0.53 11.41
C VAL A 163 12.16 0.28 10.03
N LEU A 164 13.31 -0.39 9.98
CA LEU A 164 13.98 -0.73 8.72
C LEU A 164 13.22 -1.80 7.94
N ASN A 165 12.63 -2.78 8.64
CA ASN A 165 11.76 -3.79 8.03
C ASN A 165 10.51 -3.13 7.43
N ALA A 166 9.86 -2.23 8.18
CA ALA A 166 8.71 -1.47 7.69
C ALA A 166 9.06 -0.59 6.47
N TYR A 167 10.24 0.05 6.49
CA TYR A 167 10.75 0.84 5.37
C TYR A 167 10.93 -0.03 4.10
N GLU A 168 11.61 -1.17 4.21
CA GLU A 168 11.83 -2.07 3.07
C GLU A 168 10.54 -2.71 2.57
N LEU A 169 9.63 -3.09 3.46
CA LEU A 169 8.31 -3.62 3.08
C LEU A 169 7.51 -2.56 2.30
N MET A 170 7.49 -1.31 2.76
CA MET A 170 6.81 -0.24 2.03
C MET A 170 7.40 -0.02 0.64
N LYS A 171 8.74 -0.07 0.50
CA LYS A 171 9.40 -0.03 -0.81
C LYS A 171 8.95 -1.19 -1.70
N ALA A 172 8.88 -2.41 -1.16
CA ALA A 172 8.42 -3.58 -1.92
C ALA A 172 6.96 -3.43 -2.38
N MET A 173 6.07 -2.94 -1.51
CA MET A 173 4.68 -2.66 -1.86
C MET A 173 4.56 -1.64 -2.99
N ILE A 174 5.34 -0.55 -2.94
CA ILE A 174 5.37 0.47 -3.99
C ILE A 174 5.88 -0.11 -5.31
N ARG A 175 6.98 -0.89 -5.27
CA ARG A 175 7.53 -1.54 -6.46
C ARG A 175 6.51 -2.46 -7.13
N ALA A 176 5.73 -3.17 -6.32
CA ALA A 176 4.67 -4.06 -6.80
C ALA A 176 3.42 -3.31 -7.31
N GLY A 177 3.30 -2.01 -7.04
CA GLY A 177 2.18 -1.17 -7.51
C GLY A 177 1.02 -1.02 -6.52
N ALA A 178 1.27 -1.10 -5.21
CA ALA A 178 0.24 -0.84 -4.20
C ALA A 178 -0.15 0.66 -4.16
N ALA A 179 -1.45 0.94 -4.06
CA ALA A 179 -2.01 2.29 -3.97
C ALA A 179 -2.07 2.80 -2.52
N GLY A 180 -2.35 1.88 -1.59
CA GLY A 180 -2.37 2.14 -0.16
C GLY A 180 -1.80 0.95 0.61
N VAL A 181 -1.21 1.22 1.76
CA VAL A 181 -0.62 0.21 2.63
C VAL A 181 -1.01 0.52 4.06
N HIS A 182 -1.52 -0.48 4.78
CA HIS A 182 -1.85 -0.32 6.19
C HIS A 182 -0.85 -1.03 7.10
N PHE A 183 -0.48 -0.35 8.19
CA PHE A 183 0.36 -0.90 9.26
C PHE A 183 -0.43 -0.92 10.57
N GLU A 184 -0.35 -2.01 11.31
CA GLU A 184 -0.99 -2.16 12.62
C GLU A 184 -0.04 -1.91 13.81
N ASP A 185 -0.64 -1.68 14.98
CA ASP A 185 0.03 -1.36 16.25
C ASP A 185 0.28 -2.58 17.15
N GLN A 186 0.27 -3.78 16.59
CA GLN A 186 0.62 -5.01 17.32
C GLN A 186 2.13 -5.30 17.24
N LEU A 187 2.64 -6.05 18.21
CA LEU A 187 4.03 -6.51 18.19
C LEU A 187 4.20 -7.59 17.11
N ALA A 188 5.08 -7.34 16.13
CA ALA A 188 5.24 -8.20 14.94
C ALA A 188 5.52 -9.67 15.25
N SER A 189 6.26 -9.97 16.33
CA SER A 189 6.65 -11.32 16.73
C SER A 189 5.56 -12.12 17.44
N VAL A 190 4.48 -11.46 17.89
CA VAL A 190 3.30 -12.10 18.51
C VAL A 190 2.02 -11.56 17.88
N LYS A 191 2.11 -11.17 16.62
CA LYS A 191 1.00 -10.64 15.84
C LYS A 191 -0.14 -11.64 15.85
N LYS A 192 -1.38 -11.15 15.96
CA LYS A 192 -2.58 -11.97 15.84
C LYS A 192 -3.63 -11.23 15.03
N CYS A 193 -4.46 -11.98 14.30
CA CYS A 193 -5.65 -11.44 13.67
C CYS A 193 -6.50 -10.60 14.65
N GLY A 194 -7.09 -9.50 14.16
CA GLY A 194 -7.90 -8.58 14.95
C GLY A 194 -9.04 -9.22 15.75
N HIS A 195 -9.51 -10.40 15.34
CA HIS A 195 -10.57 -11.15 16.03
C HIS A 195 -10.04 -12.12 17.10
N MET A 196 -8.77 -12.51 17.04
CA MET A 196 -8.15 -13.46 17.98
C MET A 196 -7.79 -12.80 19.32
N GLY A 197 -7.85 -13.60 20.41
CA GLY A 197 -7.49 -13.18 21.76
C GLY A 197 -5.98 -13.16 22.02
N GLY A 198 -5.54 -12.37 23.00
CA GLY A 198 -4.14 -12.29 23.44
C GLY A 198 -3.23 -11.52 22.49
N LYS A 199 -3.71 -10.37 21.99
CA LYS A 199 -2.90 -9.40 21.22
C LYS A 199 -1.97 -8.65 22.16
N VAL A 200 -0.77 -8.34 21.71
CA VAL A 200 0.18 -7.48 22.43
C VAL A 200 0.37 -6.22 21.62
N LEU A 201 -0.05 -5.09 22.18
CA LEU A 201 0.15 -3.78 21.56
C LEU A 201 1.56 -3.28 21.83
N VAL A 202 2.15 -2.61 20.85
CA VAL A 202 3.38 -1.84 21.06
C VAL A 202 3.03 -0.46 21.64
N PRO A 203 3.98 0.24 22.28
CA PRO A 203 3.79 1.63 22.65
C PRO A 203 3.41 2.48 21.42
N THR A 204 2.53 3.46 21.59
CA THR A 204 2.09 4.37 20.50
C THR A 204 3.26 4.99 19.75
N GLN A 205 4.34 5.34 20.45
CA GLN A 205 5.54 5.89 19.85
C GLN A 205 6.16 4.93 18.82
N GLU A 206 6.20 3.63 19.10
CA GLU A 206 6.75 2.63 18.19
C GLU A 206 5.89 2.48 16.92
N ALA A 207 4.56 2.48 17.07
CA ALA A 207 3.64 2.49 15.93
C ALA A 207 3.84 3.75 15.06
N ILE A 208 3.98 4.92 15.69
CA ILE A 208 4.29 6.18 14.99
C ILE A 208 5.61 6.07 14.23
N GLN A 209 6.67 5.49 14.81
CA GLN A 209 7.95 5.32 14.11
C GLN A 209 7.83 4.43 12.86
N LYS A 210 7.00 3.37 12.89
CA LYS A 210 6.74 2.55 11.70
C LYS A 210 6.00 3.33 10.62
N LEU A 211 5.01 4.15 10.99
CA LEU A 211 4.29 5.03 10.05
C LEU A 211 5.22 6.09 9.43
N ILE A 212 6.13 6.66 10.21
CA ILE A 212 7.15 7.59 9.73
C ILE A 212 8.08 6.90 8.74
N ALA A 213 8.54 5.68 9.05
CA ALA A 213 9.39 4.89 8.16
C ALA A 213 8.68 4.55 6.83
N ALA A 214 7.42 4.13 6.88
CA ALA A 214 6.62 3.89 5.69
C ALA A 214 6.40 5.18 4.85
N ARG A 215 6.10 6.32 5.48
CA ARG A 215 5.98 7.60 4.76
C ARG A 215 7.33 7.99 4.13
N LEU A 216 8.45 7.76 4.83
CA LEU A 216 9.79 8.07 4.32
C LEU A 216 10.10 7.25 3.06
N ALA A 217 9.77 5.96 3.06
CA ALA A 217 9.92 5.10 1.89
C ALA A 217 9.13 5.63 0.69
N ALA A 218 7.88 6.04 0.90
CA ALA A 218 7.03 6.61 -0.15
C ALA A 218 7.58 7.94 -0.69
N ASP A 219 8.02 8.84 0.19
CA ASP A 219 8.60 10.14 -0.20
C ASP A 219 9.94 9.96 -0.94
N VAL A 220 10.76 8.98 -0.53
CA VAL A 220 12.01 8.61 -1.23
C VAL A 220 11.69 8.08 -2.63
N TYR A 221 10.70 7.21 -2.77
CA TYR A 221 10.26 6.67 -4.06
C TYR A 221 9.44 7.67 -4.90
N GLY A 222 9.16 8.85 -4.34
CA GLY A 222 8.45 9.92 -5.04
C GLY A 222 7.00 9.58 -5.40
N VAL A 223 6.36 8.65 -4.69
CA VAL A 223 4.97 8.23 -4.95
C VAL A 223 4.03 8.63 -3.81
N PRO A 224 2.80 9.09 -4.10
CA PRO A 224 1.86 9.55 -3.09
C PRO A 224 1.05 8.41 -2.42
N THR A 225 1.61 7.19 -2.34
CA THR A 225 0.98 6.00 -1.74
C THR A 225 0.40 6.33 -0.36
N LEU A 226 -0.83 5.87 -0.12
CA LEU A 226 -1.52 6.12 1.14
C LEU A 226 -0.89 5.23 2.21
N VAL A 227 -0.40 5.84 3.30
CA VAL A 227 0.07 5.13 4.49
C VAL A 227 -1.06 5.22 5.50
N ILE A 228 -1.62 4.07 5.86
CA ILE A 228 -2.83 3.97 6.66
C ILE A 228 -2.47 3.36 8.01
N ALA A 229 -2.89 3.99 9.10
CA ALA A 229 -2.77 3.41 10.42
C ALA A 229 -3.99 2.52 10.71
N ALA A 230 -3.77 1.23 10.91
CA ALA A 230 -4.81 0.31 11.37
C ALA A 230 -4.70 0.17 12.89
N GLN A 231 -5.56 0.87 13.62
CA GLN A 231 -5.56 0.79 15.09
C GLN A 231 -6.35 -0.41 15.56
N THR A 232 -5.74 -1.21 16.43
CA THR A 232 -6.44 -2.28 17.11
C THR A 232 -7.42 -1.68 18.12
N PRO A 233 -8.73 -1.97 18.06
CA PRO A 233 -9.66 -1.53 19.09
C PRO A 233 -9.21 -2.10 20.44
N LYS A 234 -9.00 -1.23 21.44
CA LYS A 234 -8.87 -1.67 22.83
C LYS A 234 -10.21 -2.32 23.19
N ARG A 235 -10.28 -3.66 23.22
CA ARG A 235 -11.44 -4.32 23.84
C ARG A 235 -11.46 -3.84 25.30
N PRO A 236 -12.61 -3.40 25.84
CA PRO A 236 -12.71 -3.10 27.26
C PRO A 236 -12.31 -4.36 28.01
N THR A 237 -11.32 -4.23 28.90
CA THR A 237 -11.03 -5.26 29.89
C THR A 237 -12.25 -5.31 30.81
N SER A 238 -12.98 -6.42 30.75
CA SER A 238 -14.00 -6.77 31.75
C SER A 238 -13.38 -6.93 33.12
#